data_AF-A0A9C8W2F8-F1
#
_entry.id   AF-A0A9C8W2F8-F1
#
_cell.length_a   1.000
_cell.length_b   1.000
_cell.length_c   1.000
_cell.angle_alpha   90.00
_cell.angle_beta   90.00
_cell.angle_gamma   90.00
#
_symmetry.space_group_name_H-M   'P 1'
#
loop_
_entity.id
_entity.type
_entity.pdbx_description
1 polymer ?
#
loop_
_entity_poly.entity_id
_entity_poly.type
_entity_poly.pdbx_seq_one_letter_code
_entity_poly.pdbx_strand_id
1 'polypeptide(L)'
;MRTAQGSPMEVLCVTGVATSRLSGHHGCSRIHGTALLCPGRGPPPGRPDPGPDPAVWQQYHLPGNNLVTNQKKGEQEETMKTPLTRVEILSIYKVHGERVLLPERMALAPPDVREAIRGLAGDLRKAGGRLILSDLFRSHDMQLQAHLDWKSGKKKAYSPPPGGSMHEAGRAFDLSLRDLRIPLAEFWEMAERRGVFPIIGAPDRRKSEAWHFDCPGSHRRVADYYRAGRGDNMPPYKAMAVSAILAIGVRVDAFGDNQDAARLQASLIRLGYELGNIDGRIGRRTREAMEQAEIDIREPALAVARAEDLLQQRFAGEYRESSPMEEDLFDFLVPPHVLA
;
A
#
# COMPACT_ATOMS: atom_id res chain seq x y z
N MET A 1 45.94 12.30 -41.14
CA MET A 1 47.17 11.60 -40.69
C MET A 1 47.94 12.48 -39.72
N ARG A 2 47.80 12.25 -38.43
CA ARG A 2 48.78 12.50 -37.36
C ARG A 2 48.22 11.85 -36.09
N THR A 3 48.96 10.87 -35.62
CA THR A 3 48.72 10.01 -34.46
C THR A 3 49.24 10.66 -33.19
N ALA A 4 48.50 10.53 -32.08
CA ALA A 4 49.00 10.62 -30.71
C ALA A 4 48.13 9.66 -29.88
N GLN A 5 48.56 8.41 -29.67
CA GLN A 5 49.41 7.91 -28.58
C GLN A 5 48.96 8.39 -27.20
N GLY A 6 48.41 7.45 -26.44
CA GLY A 6 47.92 7.62 -25.08
C GLY A 6 48.98 7.32 -24.02
N SER A 7 48.57 7.59 -22.78
CA SER A 7 49.24 7.17 -21.55
C SER A 7 48.23 6.43 -20.66
N PRO A 8 48.66 5.39 -19.92
CA PRO A 8 47.77 4.53 -19.14
C PRO A 8 47.45 5.12 -17.76
N MET A 9 46.21 4.90 -17.29
CA MET A 9 45.80 5.11 -15.90
C MET A 9 46.24 3.92 -15.05
N GLU A 10 47.06 4.19 -14.04
CA GLU A 10 47.40 3.26 -12.97
C GLU A 10 46.19 2.96 -12.08
N VAL A 11 45.96 1.68 -11.83
CA VAL A 11 44.98 1.15 -10.89
C VAL A 11 45.69 0.95 -9.55
N LEU A 12 45.37 1.77 -8.55
CA LEU A 12 45.84 1.58 -7.18
C LEU A 12 44.83 0.71 -6.41
N CYS A 13 45.14 -0.58 -6.26
CA CYS A 13 44.49 -1.46 -5.29
C CYS A 13 45.12 -1.27 -3.91
N VAL A 14 44.32 -0.82 -2.93
CA VAL A 14 44.72 -0.78 -1.51
C VAL A 14 44.07 -1.97 -0.80
N THR A 15 44.87 -3.00 -0.52
CA THR A 15 44.51 -4.11 0.37
C THR A 15 44.93 -3.78 1.80
N GLY A 16 43.95 -3.51 2.68
CA GLY A 16 44.19 -3.35 4.11
C GLY A 16 43.92 -4.64 4.88
N VAL A 17 44.99 -5.29 5.34
CA VAL A 17 44.97 -6.42 6.27
C VAL A 17 44.87 -5.88 7.70
N ALA A 18 43.89 -6.31 8.48
CA ALA A 18 43.80 -6.01 9.92
C ALA A 18 44.00 -7.30 10.73
N THR A 19 45.13 -7.35 11.44
CA THR A 19 45.50 -8.41 12.37
C THR A 19 44.95 -8.15 13.78
N SER A 20 44.48 -9.25 14.38
CA SER A 20 44.24 -9.57 15.80
C SER A 20 44.80 -8.65 16.90
N ARG A 21 44.03 -8.49 17.98
CA ARG A 21 44.54 -8.56 19.37
C ARG A 21 43.49 -9.15 20.32
N LEU A 22 43.87 -10.27 20.93
CA LEU A 22 43.29 -10.87 22.13
C LEU A 22 43.89 -10.21 23.37
N SER A 23 43.06 -9.96 24.38
CA SER A 23 43.49 -9.91 25.78
C SER A 23 42.28 -10.15 26.69
N GLY A 24 42.34 -11.21 27.49
CA GLY A 24 41.39 -11.49 28.56
C GLY A 24 41.96 -11.14 29.94
N HIS A 25 41.07 -11.06 30.93
CA HIS A 25 41.23 -11.57 32.32
C HIS A 25 39.93 -11.27 33.11
N HIS A 26 39.27 -12.32 33.64
CA HIS A 26 39.08 -12.64 35.09
C HIS A 26 38.17 -11.65 35.87
N GLY A 27 37.15 -12.04 36.62
CA GLY A 27 36.59 -13.34 36.99
C GLY A 27 35.47 -13.20 38.06
N CYS A 28 34.79 -14.32 38.31
CA CYS A 28 34.15 -14.78 39.55
C CYS A 28 33.09 -13.93 40.29
N SER A 29 31.82 -14.40 40.31
CA SER A 29 31.23 -15.03 41.52
C SER A 29 29.82 -15.57 41.29
N ARG A 30 29.58 -16.75 41.86
CA ARG A 30 28.31 -17.49 41.98
C ARG A 30 27.39 -16.84 43.00
N ILE A 31 26.07 -16.87 42.78
CA ILE A 31 25.06 -17.15 43.83
C ILE A 31 23.93 -18.00 43.23
N HIS A 32 23.47 -18.98 44.01
CA HIS A 32 22.41 -19.96 43.76
C HIS A 32 21.00 -19.38 43.68
N GLY A 33 20.08 -20.11 43.04
CA GLY A 33 18.64 -19.85 43.13
C GLY A 33 17.79 -20.70 42.19
N THR A 34 17.60 -21.97 42.55
CA THR A 34 16.75 -22.96 41.87
C THR A 34 15.26 -22.61 41.99
N ALA A 35 14.53 -22.61 40.88
CA ALA A 35 13.08 -22.81 40.86
C ALA A 35 12.66 -23.56 39.59
N LEU A 36 12.39 -24.85 39.75
CA LEU A 36 11.71 -25.68 38.75
C LEU A 36 10.25 -25.22 38.65
N LEU A 37 9.85 -24.75 37.46
CA LEU A 37 8.45 -24.59 37.08
C LEU A 37 8.14 -25.59 35.96
N CYS A 38 7.10 -26.40 36.19
CA CYS A 38 6.58 -27.41 35.30
C CYS A 38 6.17 -26.83 33.93
N PRO A 39 6.33 -27.58 32.82
CA PRO A 39 5.79 -27.17 31.53
C PRO A 39 4.27 -27.38 31.52
N GLY A 40 3.52 -26.28 31.57
CA GLY A 40 2.08 -26.27 31.28
C GLY A 40 1.84 -26.61 29.81
N ARG A 41 1.01 -27.63 29.55
CA ARG A 41 0.52 -27.97 28.22
C ARG A 41 -0.25 -26.77 27.67
N GLY A 42 0.22 -26.20 26.56
CA GLY A 42 -0.55 -25.22 25.78
C GLY A 42 -1.84 -25.84 25.23
N PRO A 43 -2.90 -25.05 25.04
CA PRO A 43 -4.13 -25.52 24.41
C PRO A 43 -3.87 -25.92 22.95
N PRO A 44 -4.61 -26.90 22.40
CA PRO A 44 -4.44 -27.34 21.02
C PRO A 44 -4.79 -26.21 20.03
N PRO A 45 -4.21 -26.20 18.82
CA PRO A 45 -4.52 -25.21 17.80
C PRO A 45 -6.01 -25.27 17.44
N GLY A 46 -6.70 -24.16 17.67
CA GLY A 46 -8.10 -23.97 17.30
C GLY A 46 -8.29 -24.07 15.78
N ARG A 47 -9.43 -24.65 15.38
CA ARG A 47 -9.88 -24.67 13.98
C ARG A 47 -10.00 -23.23 13.45
N PRO A 48 -9.78 -22.99 12.15
CA PRO A 48 -10.10 -21.70 11.55
C PRO A 48 -11.59 -21.41 11.74
N ASP A 49 -11.85 -20.22 12.27
CA ASP A 49 -13.19 -19.68 12.50
C ASP A 49 -13.94 -19.66 11.16
N PRO A 50 -15.13 -20.25 11.03
CA PRO A 50 -15.97 -19.97 9.87
C PRO A 50 -16.24 -18.47 9.89
N GLY A 51 -15.83 -17.78 8.82
CA GLY A 51 -16.06 -16.34 8.70
C GLY A 51 -17.52 -15.97 8.99
N PRO A 52 -17.78 -14.73 9.42
CA PRO A 52 -19.12 -14.31 9.83
C PRO A 52 -20.15 -14.56 8.72
N ASP A 53 -21.35 -14.96 9.15
CA ASP A 53 -22.52 -15.18 8.31
C ASP A 53 -22.78 -13.97 7.39
N PRO A 54 -22.82 -14.15 6.05
CA PRO A 54 -23.15 -13.10 5.10
C PRO A 54 -24.43 -12.33 5.42
N ALA A 55 -25.39 -12.95 6.11
CA ALA A 55 -26.67 -12.34 6.47
C ALA A 55 -26.55 -11.19 7.49
N VAL A 56 -25.48 -11.13 8.29
CA VAL A 56 -25.28 -10.06 9.29
C VAL A 56 -24.96 -8.69 8.65
N TRP A 57 -24.57 -8.67 7.38
CA TRP A 57 -24.17 -7.44 6.69
C TRP A 57 -25.33 -6.69 6.00
N GLN A 58 -26.54 -7.27 5.94
CA GLN A 58 -27.70 -6.63 5.30
C GLN A 58 -28.40 -5.56 6.17
N GLN A 59 -28.06 -5.44 7.47
CA GLN A 59 -28.73 -4.49 8.37
C GLN A 59 -28.09 -3.11 8.46
N TYR A 60 -26.92 -2.88 7.83
CA TYR A 60 -26.34 -1.55 7.75
C TYR A 60 -26.75 -0.89 6.44
N HIS A 61 -27.88 -0.19 6.47
CA HIS A 61 -28.15 0.86 5.49
C HIS A 61 -27.04 1.91 5.62
N LEU A 62 -26.08 1.86 4.70
CA LEU A 62 -25.16 2.97 4.48
C LEU A 62 -26.02 4.21 4.15
N PRO A 63 -25.82 5.36 4.81
CA PRO A 63 -26.30 6.61 4.22
C PRO A 63 -25.70 6.68 2.82
N GLY A 64 -26.56 6.77 1.82
CA GLY A 64 -26.16 6.70 0.42
C GLY A 64 -24.95 7.61 0.18
N ASN A 65 -23.90 7.03 -0.39
CA ASN A 65 -22.91 7.82 -1.13
C ASN A 65 -23.70 8.56 -2.20
N ASN A 66 -24.11 9.79 -1.88
CA ASN A 66 -24.44 10.76 -2.89
C ASN A 66 -23.13 11.02 -3.64
N LEU A 67 -22.88 10.22 -4.67
CA LEU A 67 -22.16 10.68 -5.84
C LEU A 67 -23.02 11.81 -6.40
N VAL A 68 -22.81 12.99 -5.84
CA VAL A 68 -23.48 14.22 -6.19
C VAL A 68 -23.12 14.52 -7.65
N THR A 69 -24.03 14.22 -8.56
CA THR A 69 -24.02 14.74 -9.93
C THR A 69 -24.54 16.19 -9.91
N ASN A 70 -23.84 17.09 -9.22
CA ASN A 70 -24.14 18.51 -9.32
C ASN A 70 -23.43 19.09 -10.54
N GLN A 71 -24.12 19.05 -11.67
CA GLN A 71 -23.89 19.99 -12.77
C GLN A 71 -24.27 21.40 -12.30
N LYS A 72 -23.31 22.14 -11.72
CA LYS A 72 -23.35 23.60 -11.72
C LYS A 72 -22.15 24.13 -12.49
N LYS A 73 -22.49 24.78 -13.59
CA LYS A 73 -21.65 25.37 -14.62
C LYS A 73 -20.93 26.61 -14.10
N GLY A 74 -19.79 26.38 -13.46
CA GLY A 74 -18.63 27.26 -13.51
C GLY A 74 -17.47 26.34 -13.86
N GLU A 75 -16.63 26.71 -14.83
CA GLU A 75 -15.43 25.96 -15.22
C GLU A 75 -14.41 26.03 -14.07
N GLN A 76 -14.72 25.39 -12.94
CA GLN A 76 -13.69 25.00 -11.98
C GLN A 76 -13.01 23.80 -12.62
N GLU A 77 -11.76 24.00 -12.99
CA GLU A 77 -10.86 22.95 -13.47
C GLU A 77 -10.88 21.82 -12.42
N GLU A 78 -11.61 20.76 -12.72
CA GLU A 78 -11.86 19.67 -11.78
C GLU A 78 -10.54 18.96 -11.52
N THR A 79 -10.02 19.10 -10.30
CA THR A 79 -8.73 18.49 -9.92
C THR A 79 -8.82 16.98 -10.13
N MET A 80 -8.05 16.46 -11.08
CA MET A 80 -8.02 15.03 -11.40
C MET A 80 -7.31 14.25 -10.30
N LYS A 81 -8.09 13.78 -9.33
CA LYS A 81 -7.67 12.84 -8.29
C LYS A 81 -7.17 11.54 -8.92
N THR A 82 -6.35 10.76 -8.20
CA THR A 82 -6.05 9.39 -8.61
C THR A 82 -7.37 8.61 -8.74
N PRO A 83 -7.74 8.13 -9.93
CA PRO A 83 -9.01 7.45 -10.11
C PRO A 83 -8.97 6.07 -9.47
N LEU A 84 -10.11 5.65 -8.89
CA LEU A 84 -10.32 4.26 -8.51
C LEU A 84 -11.11 3.58 -9.61
N THR A 85 -10.56 2.49 -10.13
CA THR A 85 -11.15 1.67 -11.19
C THR A 85 -11.57 0.32 -10.63
N ARG A 86 -12.63 -0.25 -11.21
CA ARG A 86 -13.12 -1.58 -10.82
C ARG A 86 -12.10 -2.66 -11.19
N VAL A 87 -11.91 -3.63 -10.29
CA VAL A 87 -11.04 -4.80 -10.46
C VAL A 87 -11.88 -6.07 -10.43
N GLU A 88 -11.93 -6.78 -11.55
CA GLU A 88 -12.63 -8.06 -11.62
C GLU A 88 -11.70 -9.19 -11.18
N ILE A 89 -11.89 -9.67 -9.95
CA ILE A 89 -11.07 -10.74 -9.39
C ILE A 89 -11.86 -11.65 -8.46
N LEU A 90 -11.57 -12.95 -8.53
CA LEU A 90 -12.16 -13.94 -7.63
C LEU A 90 -11.77 -13.68 -6.18
N SER A 91 -12.73 -13.93 -5.30
CA SER A 91 -12.55 -13.74 -3.87
C SER A 91 -12.45 -15.05 -3.09
N ILE A 92 -12.11 -14.93 -1.80
CA ILE A 92 -12.26 -16.02 -0.84
C ILE A 92 -13.72 -16.32 -0.49
N TYR A 93 -14.65 -15.41 -0.81
CA TYR A 93 -16.06 -15.57 -0.49
C TYR A 93 -16.71 -16.61 -1.38
N LYS A 94 -17.74 -17.25 -0.84
CA LYS A 94 -18.50 -18.28 -1.53
C LYS A 94 -19.99 -18.05 -1.42
N VAL A 95 -20.70 -18.33 -2.50
CA VAL A 95 -22.17 -18.38 -2.57
C VAL A 95 -22.53 -19.75 -3.11
N HIS A 96 -23.36 -20.50 -2.37
CA HIS A 96 -23.70 -21.90 -2.68
C HIS A 96 -22.48 -22.83 -2.90
N GLY A 97 -21.38 -22.57 -2.20
CA GLY A 97 -20.14 -23.37 -2.29
C GLY A 97 -19.16 -22.95 -3.38
N GLU A 98 -19.62 -22.13 -4.32
CA GLU A 98 -18.84 -21.59 -5.44
C GLU A 98 -18.20 -20.26 -5.09
N ARG A 99 -16.99 -20.00 -5.60
CA ARG A 99 -16.31 -18.71 -5.40
C ARG A 99 -17.00 -17.63 -6.22
N VAL A 100 -17.11 -16.44 -5.64
CA VAL A 100 -17.66 -15.26 -6.30
C VAL A 100 -16.59 -14.19 -6.48
N LEU A 101 -16.86 -13.19 -7.32
CA LEU A 101 -16.01 -12.01 -7.45
C LEU A 101 -15.91 -11.26 -6.12
N LEU A 102 -14.82 -10.51 -5.94
CA LEU A 102 -14.68 -9.59 -4.83
C LEU A 102 -15.82 -8.57 -4.87
N PRO A 103 -16.51 -8.29 -3.73
CA PRO A 103 -17.62 -7.34 -3.71
C PRO A 103 -17.22 -6.00 -4.31
N GLU A 104 -18.10 -5.41 -5.12
CA GLU A 104 -17.78 -4.18 -5.89
C GLU A 104 -17.20 -3.05 -5.03
N ARG A 105 -17.79 -2.83 -3.84
CA ARG A 105 -17.31 -1.82 -2.88
C ARG A 105 -15.88 -2.05 -2.36
N MET A 106 -15.34 -3.26 -2.51
CA MET A 106 -13.97 -3.65 -2.13
C MET A 106 -13.06 -3.82 -3.35
N ALA A 107 -13.64 -3.91 -4.55
CA ALA A 107 -12.96 -4.25 -5.78
C ALA A 107 -12.52 -2.99 -6.55
N LEU A 108 -11.91 -2.05 -5.85
CA LEU A 108 -11.48 -0.75 -6.38
C LEU A 108 -9.97 -0.58 -6.24
N ALA A 109 -9.30 -0.11 -7.28
CA ALA A 109 -7.86 0.18 -7.22
C ALA A 109 -7.44 1.25 -8.24
N PRO A 110 -6.34 1.98 -7.98
CA PRO A 110 -5.71 2.81 -9.00
C PRO A 110 -5.29 2.01 -10.24
N PRO A 111 -5.21 2.63 -11.43
CA PRO A 111 -4.88 1.94 -12.68
C PRO A 111 -3.62 1.06 -12.64
N ASP A 112 -2.53 1.55 -12.04
CA ASP A 112 -1.27 0.79 -11.89
C ASP A 112 -1.46 -0.47 -11.03
N VAL A 113 -2.22 -0.36 -9.95
CA VAL A 113 -2.49 -1.49 -9.05
C VAL A 113 -3.39 -2.52 -9.74
N ARG A 114 -4.41 -2.07 -10.48
CA ARG A 114 -5.26 -2.96 -11.28
C ARG A 114 -4.43 -3.73 -12.30
N GLU A 115 -3.52 -3.06 -13.00
CA GLU A 115 -2.63 -3.69 -13.96
C GLU A 115 -1.68 -4.70 -13.29
N ALA A 116 -1.13 -4.34 -12.13
CA ALA A 116 -0.31 -5.25 -11.33
C ALA A 116 -1.08 -6.52 -10.91
N ILE A 117 -2.32 -6.37 -10.44
CA ILE A 117 -3.21 -7.49 -10.06
C ILE A 117 -3.51 -8.39 -11.26
N ARG A 118 -3.89 -7.80 -12.40
CA ARG A 118 -4.17 -8.55 -13.64
C ARG A 118 -2.96 -9.34 -14.10
N GLY A 119 -1.81 -8.66 -14.13
CA GLY A 119 -0.54 -9.28 -14.46
C GLY A 119 -0.16 -10.44 -13.55
N LEU A 120 -0.27 -10.24 -12.23
CA LEU A 120 -0.01 -11.27 -11.22
C LEU A 120 -0.94 -12.47 -11.40
N ALA A 121 -2.22 -12.24 -11.68
CA ALA A 121 -3.18 -13.31 -11.95
C ALA A 121 -2.77 -14.12 -13.19
N GLY A 122 -2.33 -13.45 -14.26
CA GLY A 122 -1.80 -14.08 -15.47
C GLY A 122 -0.55 -14.92 -15.21
N ASP A 123 0.41 -14.39 -14.45
CA ASP A 123 1.66 -15.10 -14.11
C ASP A 123 1.39 -16.31 -13.21
N LEU A 124 0.57 -16.15 -12.17
CA LEU A 124 0.18 -17.26 -11.29
C LEU A 124 -0.54 -18.36 -12.05
N ARG A 125 -1.44 -18.01 -12.98
CA ARG A 125 -2.13 -19.00 -13.81
C ARG A 125 -1.14 -19.83 -14.63
N LYS A 126 -0.13 -19.20 -15.23
CA LYS A 126 0.94 -19.90 -15.98
C LYS A 126 1.75 -20.83 -15.06
N ALA A 127 1.92 -20.47 -13.79
CA ALA A 127 2.57 -21.28 -12.77
C ALA A 127 1.65 -22.33 -12.10
N GLY A 128 0.40 -22.49 -12.57
CA GLY A 128 -0.57 -23.45 -12.04
C GLY A 128 -1.31 -23.01 -10.76
N GLY A 129 -1.10 -21.77 -10.33
CA GLY A 129 -1.77 -21.09 -9.23
C GLY A 129 -2.95 -20.23 -9.64
N ARG A 130 -3.55 -19.55 -8.66
CA ARG A 130 -4.60 -18.53 -8.88
C ARG A 130 -4.42 -17.37 -7.89
N LEU A 131 -4.57 -16.15 -8.39
CA LEU A 131 -4.69 -14.98 -7.53
C LEU A 131 -6.14 -14.88 -7.03
N ILE A 132 -6.32 -15.01 -5.72
CA ILE A 132 -7.61 -14.96 -5.05
C ILE A 132 -7.49 -13.96 -3.91
N LEU A 133 -8.36 -12.95 -3.85
CA LEU A 133 -8.29 -11.89 -2.85
C LEU A 133 -9.35 -12.02 -1.75
N SER A 134 -9.02 -11.57 -0.56
CA SER A 134 -9.99 -11.38 0.53
C SER A 134 -10.30 -9.92 0.78
N ASP A 135 -9.36 -9.03 0.50
CA ASP A 135 -9.49 -7.59 0.70
C ASP A 135 -8.64 -6.85 -0.34
N LEU A 136 -9.08 -5.66 -0.75
CA LEU A 136 -8.37 -4.78 -1.68
C LEU A 136 -8.62 -3.32 -1.26
N PHE A 137 -9.80 -2.78 -1.53
CA PHE A 137 -10.18 -1.44 -1.07
C PHE A 137 -11.06 -1.50 0.18
N ARG A 138 -10.77 -0.61 1.13
CA ARG A 138 -11.64 -0.34 2.28
C ARG A 138 -11.98 1.14 2.32
N SER A 139 -13.26 1.48 2.34
CA SER A 139 -13.64 2.87 2.63
C SER A 139 -13.17 3.29 4.03
N HIS A 140 -13.17 4.59 4.30
CA HIS A 140 -12.88 5.12 5.65
C HIS A 140 -13.75 4.43 6.72
N ASP A 141 -15.06 4.32 6.51
CA ASP A 141 -15.98 3.65 7.45
C ASP A 141 -15.66 2.16 7.64
N MET A 142 -15.30 1.46 6.55
CA MET A 142 -14.87 0.06 6.63
C MET A 142 -13.58 -0.09 7.44
N GLN A 143 -12.64 0.85 7.26
CA GLN A 143 -11.40 0.87 8.04
C GLN A 143 -11.69 1.18 9.52
N LEU A 144 -12.58 2.11 9.80
CA LEU A 144 -13.01 2.45 11.15
C LEU A 144 -13.64 1.23 11.84
N GLN A 145 -14.56 0.55 11.17
CA GLN A 145 -15.18 -0.66 11.71
C GLN A 145 -14.15 -1.77 11.94
N ALA A 146 -13.21 -1.98 11.01
CA ALA A 146 -12.14 -2.97 11.19
C ALA A 146 -11.24 -2.64 12.39
N HIS A 147 -10.98 -1.36 12.65
CA HIS A 147 -10.23 -0.90 13.83
C HIS A 147 -11.01 -1.12 15.13
N LEU A 148 -12.31 -0.84 15.14
CA LEU A 148 -13.19 -1.07 16.29
C LEU A 148 -13.33 -2.57 16.60
N ASP A 149 -13.45 -3.41 15.57
CA ASP A 149 -13.48 -4.87 15.70
C ASP A 149 -12.16 -5.40 16.30
N TRP A 150 -11.02 -4.82 15.93
CA TRP A 150 -9.73 -5.15 16.55
C TRP A 150 -9.67 -4.69 18.02
N LYS A 151 -10.04 -3.44 18.30
CA LYS A 151 -10.04 -2.90 19.68
C LYS A 151 -10.97 -3.66 20.63
N SER A 152 -12.10 -4.14 20.13
CA SER A 152 -13.05 -4.96 20.91
C SER A 152 -12.65 -6.43 21.03
N GLY A 153 -11.60 -6.87 20.32
CA GLY A 153 -11.13 -8.26 20.32
C GLY A 153 -11.92 -9.20 19.39
N LYS A 154 -12.93 -8.69 18.68
CA LYS A 154 -13.67 -9.44 17.64
C LYS A 154 -12.75 -9.83 16.46
N LYS A 155 -11.79 -8.96 16.13
CA LYS A 155 -10.72 -9.25 15.16
C LYS A 155 -9.38 -9.39 15.89
N LYS A 156 -8.65 -10.48 15.63
CA LYS A 156 -7.33 -10.72 16.23
C LYS A 156 -6.21 -9.97 15.50
N ALA A 157 -6.26 -9.93 14.17
CA ALA A 157 -5.28 -9.23 13.37
C ALA A 157 -5.39 -7.72 13.58
N TYR A 158 -4.24 -7.05 13.70
CA TYR A 158 -4.18 -5.61 13.89
C TYR A 158 -4.86 -4.87 12.73
N SER A 159 -5.61 -3.83 13.04
CA SER A 159 -6.14 -2.89 12.04
C SER A 159 -5.83 -1.48 12.52
N PRO A 160 -5.08 -0.66 11.75
CA PRO A 160 -4.82 0.71 12.13
C PRO A 160 -6.13 1.52 12.13
N PRO A 161 -6.20 2.64 12.87
CA PRO A 161 -7.29 3.59 12.71
C PRO A 161 -7.32 4.14 11.26
N PRO A 162 -8.46 4.73 10.83
CA PRO A 162 -8.55 5.40 9.53
C PRO A 162 -7.42 6.40 9.26
N GLY A 163 -7.05 6.55 7.99
CA GLY A 163 -5.91 7.35 7.56
C GLY A 163 -4.55 6.65 7.73
N GLY A 164 -4.54 5.33 7.93
CA GLY A 164 -3.33 4.57 8.26
C GLY A 164 -3.15 3.27 7.48
N SER A 165 -4.06 2.97 6.55
CA SER A 165 -4.09 1.70 5.82
C SER A 165 -3.98 1.93 4.32
N MET A 166 -3.09 1.20 3.64
CA MET A 166 -2.98 1.24 2.18
C MET A 166 -4.23 0.67 1.46
N HIS A 167 -5.05 -0.14 2.15
CA HIS A 167 -6.37 -0.55 1.64
C HIS A 167 -7.32 0.65 1.46
N GLU A 168 -7.18 1.71 2.27
CA GLU A 168 -8.01 2.91 2.12
C GLU A 168 -7.73 3.65 0.82
N ALA A 169 -6.60 3.37 0.16
CA ALA A 169 -6.24 3.92 -1.14
C ALA A 169 -6.40 2.91 -2.30
N GLY A 170 -6.89 1.69 -2.02
CA GLY A 170 -6.93 0.60 -3.01
C GLY A 170 -5.54 0.17 -3.48
N ARG A 171 -4.51 0.42 -2.66
CA ARG A 171 -3.09 0.12 -2.95
C ARG A 171 -2.53 -1.03 -2.14
N ALA A 172 -3.37 -1.74 -1.39
CA ALA A 172 -3.01 -2.97 -0.71
C ALA A 172 -4.03 -4.06 -1.00
N PHE A 173 -3.61 -5.31 -0.95
CA PHE A 173 -4.52 -6.44 -1.02
C PHE A 173 -4.09 -7.60 -0.12
N ASP A 174 -5.09 -8.31 0.38
CA ASP A 174 -4.92 -9.55 1.12
C ASP A 174 -5.28 -10.72 0.21
N LEU A 175 -4.41 -11.72 0.13
CA LEU A 175 -4.58 -12.86 -0.78
C LEU A 175 -4.66 -14.22 -0.07
N SER A 176 -5.25 -15.20 -0.75
CA SER A 176 -5.24 -16.58 -0.28
C SER A 176 -3.90 -17.27 -0.58
N LEU A 177 -3.08 -17.44 0.46
CA LEU A 177 -1.81 -18.14 0.36
C LEU A 177 -1.96 -19.58 -0.16
N ARG A 178 -3.10 -20.24 0.12
CA ARG A 178 -3.37 -21.61 -0.32
C ARG A 178 -3.55 -21.70 -1.84
N ASP A 179 -4.18 -20.70 -2.44
CA ASP A 179 -4.54 -20.71 -3.86
C ASP A 179 -3.36 -20.33 -4.77
N LEU A 180 -2.28 -19.77 -4.21
CA LEU A 180 -1.04 -19.49 -4.95
C LEU A 180 -0.45 -20.74 -5.63
N ARG A 181 -0.53 -21.92 -4.99
CA ARG A 181 0.04 -23.20 -5.46
C ARG A 181 1.53 -23.21 -5.84
N ILE A 182 2.24 -22.13 -5.54
CA ILE A 182 3.70 -22.00 -5.63
C ILE A 182 4.29 -21.62 -4.26
N PRO A 183 5.60 -21.81 -4.04
CA PRO A 183 6.29 -21.27 -2.87
C PRO A 183 6.08 -19.75 -2.71
N LEU A 184 5.94 -19.27 -1.46
CA LEU A 184 5.71 -17.84 -1.20
C LEU A 184 6.87 -16.97 -1.69
N ALA A 185 8.11 -17.46 -1.61
CA ALA A 185 9.29 -16.76 -2.12
C ALA A 185 9.22 -16.53 -3.64
N GLU A 186 8.79 -17.55 -4.39
CA GLU A 186 8.61 -17.43 -5.84
C GLU A 186 7.50 -16.43 -6.19
N PHE A 187 6.40 -16.42 -5.41
CA PHE A 187 5.36 -15.40 -5.56
C PHE A 187 5.89 -13.98 -5.29
N TRP A 188 6.77 -13.80 -4.29
CA TRP A 188 7.36 -12.49 -4.00
C TRP A 188 8.17 -11.95 -5.19
N GLU A 189 8.96 -12.82 -5.84
CA GLU A 189 9.71 -12.44 -7.05
C GLU A 189 8.77 -12.06 -8.20
N MET A 190 7.62 -12.74 -8.36
CA MET A 190 6.59 -12.37 -9.33
C MET A 190 5.96 -11.01 -9.02
N ALA A 191 5.63 -10.78 -7.74
CA ALA A 191 5.03 -9.55 -7.26
C ALA A 191 5.96 -8.35 -7.43
N GLU A 192 7.25 -8.50 -7.09
CA GLU A 192 8.23 -7.42 -7.17
C GLU A 192 8.39 -6.88 -8.60
N ARG A 193 8.38 -7.77 -9.61
CA ARG A 193 8.43 -7.37 -11.03
C ARG A 193 7.26 -6.48 -11.46
N ARG A 194 6.18 -6.47 -10.69
CA ARG A 194 4.97 -5.69 -10.93
C ARG A 194 4.80 -4.53 -9.93
N GLY A 195 5.85 -4.22 -9.16
CA GLY A 195 5.80 -3.14 -8.16
C GLY A 195 4.97 -3.48 -6.93
N VAL A 196 4.69 -4.77 -6.70
CA VAL A 196 3.95 -5.27 -5.54
C VAL A 196 4.94 -5.83 -4.52
N PHE A 197 4.84 -5.40 -3.27
CA PHE A 197 5.78 -5.74 -2.22
C PHE A 197 5.07 -6.28 -0.98
N PRO A 198 5.63 -7.29 -0.30
CA PRO A 198 5.13 -7.73 1.00
C PRO A 198 5.41 -6.68 2.08
N ILE A 199 4.60 -6.66 3.14
CA ILE A 199 4.86 -5.78 4.31
C ILE A 199 5.69 -6.44 5.41
N ILE A 200 5.99 -7.73 5.26
CA ILE A 200 6.87 -8.49 6.18
C ILE A 200 8.25 -8.68 5.56
N GLY A 201 9.27 -8.89 6.40
CA GLY A 201 10.67 -8.94 5.93
C GLY A 201 11.17 -10.27 5.34
N ALA A 202 10.38 -11.35 5.37
CA ALA A 202 10.77 -12.63 4.77
C ALA A 202 9.54 -13.48 4.36
N PRO A 203 9.64 -14.32 3.30
CA PRO A 203 8.52 -15.11 2.76
C PRO A 203 8.17 -16.31 3.65
N ASP A 204 7.61 -16.03 4.82
CA ASP A 204 7.19 -17.03 5.80
C ASP A 204 5.68 -17.04 5.94
N ARG A 205 5.05 -18.12 5.46
CA ARG A 205 3.59 -18.34 5.46
C ARG A 205 2.98 -18.39 6.87
N ARG A 206 3.80 -18.54 7.91
CA ARG A 206 3.35 -18.61 9.31
C ARG A 206 3.33 -17.25 9.99
N LYS A 207 3.95 -16.22 9.39
CA LYS A 207 3.93 -14.87 9.95
C LYS A 207 2.54 -14.25 9.79
N SER A 208 2.16 -13.44 10.78
CA SER A 208 1.04 -12.51 10.62
C SER A 208 1.31 -11.65 9.40
N GLU A 209 0.28 -11.34 8.62
CA GLU A 209 0.37 -10.53 7.40
C GLU A 209 1.15 -11.16 6.24
N ALA A 210 1.44 -12.46 6.27
CA ALA A 210 2.10 -13.14 5.12
C ALA A 210 1.27 -13.10 3.82
N TRP A 211 -0.03 -12.82 3.94
CA TRP A 211 -0.99 -12.64 2.86
C TRP A 211 -1.11 -11.20 2.35
N HIS A 212 -0.48 -10.23 3.01
CA HIS A 212 -0.69 -8.80 2.74
C HIS A 212 0.42 -8.22 1.87
N PHE A 213 0.02 -7.54 0.80
CA PHE A 213 0.93 -6.92 -0.17
C PHE A 213 0.46 -5.52 -0.53
N ASP A 214 1.44 -4.62 -0.70
CA ASP A 214 1.25 -3.24 -1.14
C ASP A 214 1.72 -3.05 -2.58
N CYS A 215 1.04 -2.20 -3.34
CA CYS A 215 1.50 -1.61 -4.59
C CYS A 215 1.67 -0.09 -4.41
N PRO A 216 2.78 0.36 -3.79
CA PRO A 216 2.90 1.72 -3.26
C PRO A 216 3.07 2.79 -4.35
N GLY A 217 3.50 2.43 -5.56
CA GLY A 217 3.80 3.40 -6.63
C GLY A 217 4.75 4.51 -6.15
N SER A 218 4.49 5.74 -6.56
CA SER A 218 5.22 6.94 -6.14
C SER A 218 5.06 7.26 -4.65
N HIS A 219 4.04 6.74 -3.95
CA HIS A 219 3.88 6.95 -2.51
C HIS A 219 5.00 6.30 -1.69
N ARG A 220 5.71 5.30 -2.25
CA ARG A 220 6.94 4.76 -1.66
C ARG A 220 7.96 5.85 -1.34
N ARG A 221 8.03 6.89 -2.19
CA ARG A 221 8.92 8.04 -1.96
C ARG A 221 8.62 8.78 -0.68
N VAL A 222 7.35 8.81 -0.25
CA VAL A 222 6.95 9.42 1.03
C VAL A 222 7.42 8.58 2.21
N ALA A 223 7.29 7.25 2.15
CA ALA A 223 7.88 6.37 3.17
C ALA A 223 9.42 6.54 3.22
N ASP A 224 10.08 6.59 2.07
CA ASP A 224 11.54 6.75 2.02
C ASP A 224 11.99 8.10 2.57
N TYR A 225 11.24 9.17 2.25
CA TYR A 225 11.44 10.52 2.78
C TYR A 225 11.38 10.55 4.33
N TYR A 226 10.37 9.93 4.92
CA TYR A 226 10.24 9.82 6.38
C TYR A 226 11.30 8.91 6.99
N ARG A 227 11.66 7.80 6.33
CA ARG A 227 12.74 6.89 6.79
C ARG A 227 14.10 7.59 6.81
N ALA A 228 14.31 8.56 5.92
CA ALA A 228 15.50 9.41 5.89
C ALA A 228 15.48 10.53 6.96
N GLY A 229 14.48 10.58 7.85
CA GLY A 229 14.38 11.57 8.93
C GLY A 229 13.98 12.98 8.46
N ARG A 230 13.45 13.11 7.23
CA ARG A 230 13.03 14.41 6.68
C ARG A 230 11.62 14.83 7.12
N GLY A 231 10.91 13.93 7.79
CA GLY A 231 9.67 14.14 8.52
C GLY A 231 9.59 13.15 9.69
N ASP A 232 8.93 13.53 10.78
CA ASP A 232 8.94 12.83 12.06
C ASP A 232 7.59 12.79 12.78
N ASN A 233 6.56 13.47 12.26
CA ASN A 233 5.24 13.53 12.91
C ASN A 233 4.42 12.23 12.81
N MET A 234 4.88 11.24 12.04
CA MET A 234 4.28 9.91 11.95
C MET A 234 5.27 8.85 11.43
N PRO A 235 5.01 7.55 11.67
CA PRO A 235 5.85 6.49 11.12
C PRO A 235 5.88 6.49 9.58
N PRO A 236 6.98 6.07 8.94
CA PRO A 236 7.12 6.07 7.47
C PRO A 236 5.99 5.38 6.72
N TYR A 237 5.53 4.22 7.20
CA TYR A 237 4.41 3.49 6.59
C TYR A 237 3.11 4.29 6.64
N LYS A 238 2.83 4.94 7.78
CA LYS A 238 1.64 5.79 7.93
C LYS A 238 1.71 7.01 7.01
N ALA A 239 2.89 7.63 6.85
CA ALA A 239 3.05 8.75 5.92
C ALA A 239 2.77 8.34 4.46
N MET A 240 3.22 7.15 4.05
CA MET A 240 2.88 6.58 2.75
C MET A 240 1.38 6.33 2.59
N ALA A 241 0.73 5.72 3.59
CA ALA A 241 -0.72 5.50 3.56
C ALA A 241 -1.50 6.82 3.49
N VAL A 242 -1.16 7.80 4.33
CA VAL A 242 -1.75 9.15 4.28
C VAL A 242 -1.62 9.77 2.89
N SER A 243 -0.43 9.70 2.29
CA SER A 243 -0.20 10.23 0.94
C SER A 243 -1.09 9.55 -0.10
N ALA A 244 -1.25 8.23 -0.03
CA ALA A 244 -2.08 7.47 -0.95
C ALA A 244 -3.59 7.77 -0.79
N ILE A 245 -4.06 7.87 0.44
CA ILE A 245 -5.46 8.17 0.78
C ILE A 245 -5.85 9.56 0.30
N LEU A 246 -5.00 10.57 0.55
CA LEU A 246 -5.24 11.94 0.10
C LEU A 246 -5.25 12.05 -1.44
N ALA A 247 -4.46 11.25 -2.14
CA ALA A 247 -4.37 11.28 -3.61
C ALA A 247 -5.66 10.81 -4.31
N ILE A 248 -6.40 9.88 -3.70
CA ILE A 248 -7.73 9.48 -4.18
C ILE A 248 -8.86 10.38 -3.62
N GLY A 249 -8.51 11.40 -2.83
CA GLY A 249 -9.43 12.35 -2.22
C GLY A 249 -10.28 11.80 -1.07
N VAL A 250 -9.83 10.74 -0.42
CA VAL A 250 -10.43 10.27 0.85
C VAL A 250 -9.89 11.13 1.99
N ARG A 251 -10.78 11.50 2.92
CA ARG A 251 -10.44 12.32 4.09
C ARG A 251 -9.53 11.56 5.05
N VAL A 252 -8.52 12.25 5.57
CA VAL A 252 -7.72 11.80 6.72
C VAL A 252 -8.04 12.67 7.93
N ASP A 253 -8.69 12.10 8.94
CA ASP A 253 -9.26 12.88 10.05
C ASP A 253 -8.25 13.75 10.80
N ALA A 254 -6.99 13.34 10.85
CA ALA A 254 -5.91 14.07 11.51
C ALA A 254 -5.70 15.50 10.97
N PHE A 255 -6.13 15.80 9.75
CA PHE A 255 -5.94 17.13 9.15
C PHE A 255 -7.17 18.05 9.25
N GLY A 256 -8.34 17.56 9.67
CA GLY A 256 -9.56 18.38 9.75
C GLY A 256 -9.84 19.09 8.42
N ASP A 257 -9.94 20.42 8.45
CA ASP A 257 -10.18 21.25 7.27
C ASP A 257 -8.92 21.47 6.41
N ASN A 258 -7.73 21.06 6.88
CA ASN A 258 -6.47 21.24 6.17
C ASN A 258 -6.13 20.09 5.19
N GLN A 259 -7.15 19.41 4.64
CA GLN A 259 -6.95 18.26 3.73
C GLN A 259 -6.12 18.65 2.50
N ASP A 260 -6.44 19.79 1.87
CA ASP A 260 -5.76 20.25 0.65
C ASP A 260 -4.30 20.62 0.91
N ALA A 261 -4.02 21.25 2.05
CA ALA A 261 -2.65 21.57 2.45
C ALA A 261 -1.82 20.30 2.68
N ALA A 262 -2.40 19.28 3.35
CA ALA A 262 -1.73 17.99 3.55
C ALA A 262 -1.54 17.23 2.23
N ARG A 263 -2.54 17.29 1.33
CA ARG A 263 -2.47 16.69 -0.01
C ARG A 263 -1.36 17.35 -0.84
N LEU A 264 -1.27 18.67 -0.83
CA LEU A 264 -0.21 19.42 -1.50
C LEU A 264 1.18 19.04 -0.95
N GLN A 265 1.34 18.99 0.38
CA GLN A 265 2.58 18.53 1.01
C GLN A 265 2.96 17.12 0.56
N ALA A 266 2.02 16.17 0.57
CA ALA A 266 2.25 14.81 0.11
C ALA A 266 2.64 14.76 -1.37
N SER A 267 1.98 15.55 -2.22
CA SER A 267 2.28 15.66 -3.65
C SER A 267 3.68 16.21 -3.92
N LEU A 268 4.07 17.29 -3.24
CA LEU A 268 5.42 17.87 -3.35
C LEU A 268 6.51 16.87 -2.92
N ILE A 269 6.30 16.09 -1.86
CA ILE A 269 7.24 15.04 -1.47
C ILE A 269 7.35 13.95 -2.54
N ARG A 270 6.23 13.52 -3.16
CA ARG A 270 6.25 12.56 -4.29
C ARG A 270 7.03 13.11 -5.50
N LEU A 271 6.92 14.41 -5.76
CA LEU A 271 7.69 15.13 -6.78
C LEU A 271 9.18 15.30 -6.41
N GLY A 272 9.57 15.01 -5.16
CA GLY A 272 10.96 14.98 -4.70
C GLY A 272 11.42 16.22 -3.94
N TYR A 273 10.50 17.11 -3.56
CA TYR A 273 10.83 18.30 -2.77
C TYR A 273 10.94 18.02 -1.27
N GLU A 274 11.68 18.87 -0.54
CA GLU A 274 11.97 18.69 0.89
C GLU A 274 11.31 19.75 1.77
N LEU A 275 10.13 19.45 2.32
CA LEU A 275 9.30 20.43 3.03
C LEU A 275 9.10 20.19 4.55
N GLY A 276 9.57 19.08 5.08
CA GLY A 276 9.33 18.66 6.47
C GLY A 276 8.15 17.71 6.59
N ASN A 277 7.31 17.92 7.60
CA ASN A 277 6.17 17.08 7.93
C ASN A 277 4.98 17.30 6.98
N ILE A 278 4.20 16.24 6.74
CA ILE A 278 2.82 16.32 6.26
C ILE A 278 1.94 16.61 7.47
N ASP A 279 1.62 17.87 7.72
CA ASP A 279 0.90 18.34 8.91
C ASP A 279 -0.30 19.25 8.58
N GLY A 280 -0.56 19.49 7.29
CA GLY A 280 -1.61 20.38 6.83
C GLY A 280 -1.31 21.87 7.03
N ARG A 281 -0.07 22.25 7.37
CA ARG A 281 0.33 23.65 7.60
C ARG A 281 1.29 24.11 6.52
N ILE A 282 0.86 25.08 5.71
CA ILE A 282 1.72 25.69 4.68
C ILE A 282 2.73 26.63 5.35
N GLY A 283 3.89 26.08 5.72
CA GLY A 283 5.03 26.79 6.31
C GLY A 283 6.06 27.24 5.26
N ARG A 284 7.16 27.87 5.72
CA ARG A 284 8.22 28.42 4.86
C ARG A 284 8.76 27.39 3.85
N ARG A 285 9.09 26.18 4.32
CA ARG A 285 9.64 25.11 3.48
C ARG A 285 8.65 24.60 2.43
N THR A 286 7.36 24.54 2.75
CA THR A 286 6.32 24.21 1.76
C THR A 286 6.25 25.29 0.68
N ARG A 287 6.34 26.58 1.05
CA ARG A 287 6.36 27.68 0.07
C ARG A 287 7.60 27.62 -0.83
N GLU A 288 8.77 27.38 -0.25
CA GLU A 288 10.02 27.21 -1.00
C GLU A 288 9.90 26.04 -2.00
N ALA A 289 9.30 24.91 -1.59
CA ALA A 289 9.06 23.77 -2.48
C ALA A 289 8.04 24.10 -3.61
N MET A 290 7.00 24.87 -3.31
CA MET A 290 6.03 25.32 -4.31
C MET A 290 6.67 26.28 -5.32
N GLU A 291 7.50 27.21 -4.86
CA GLU A 291 8.25 28.13 -5.72
C GLU A 291 9.19 27.38 -6.66
N GLN A 292 9.94 26.40 -6.12
CA GLN A 292 10.80 25.52 -6.93
C GLN A 292 10.01 24.68 -7.94
N ALA A 293 8.76 24.35 -7.63
CA ALA A 293 7.86 23.61 -8.51
C ALA A 293 7.07 24.50 -9.48
N GLU A 294 7.28 25.82 -9.45
CA GLU A 294 6.52 26.81 -10.22
C GLU A 294 5.00 26.73 -9.95
N ILE A 295 4.62 26.53 -8.69
CA ILE A 295 3.22 26.46 -8.22
C ILE A 295 2.88 27.73 -7.44
N ASP A 296 1.88 28.49 -7.90
CA ASP A 296 1.40 29.68 -7.18
C ASP A 296 0.68 29.29 -5.87
N ILE A 297 0.94 30.03 -4.81
CA ILE A 297 0.42 29.81 -3.46
C ILE A 297 -0.93 30.49 -3.19
N ARG A 298 -1.30 31.49 -3.99
CA ARG A 298 -2.45 32.35 -3.69
C ARG A 298 -3.77 31.60 -3.61
N GLU A 299 -3.85 30.43 -4.25
CA GLU A 299 -5.05 29.61 -4.31
C GLU A 299 -4.72 28.14 -4.01
N PRO A 300 -4.90 27.66 -2.77
CA PRO A 300 -4.53 26.29 -2.37
C PRO A 300 -5.15 25.19 -3.23
N ALA A 301 -6.40 25.35 -3.68
CA ALA A 301 -7.05 24.38 -4.56
C ALA A 301 -6.36 24.28 -5.92
N LEU A 302 -5.97 25.43 -6.51
CA LEU A 302 -5.22 25.48 -7.76
C LEU A 302 -3.80 24.93 -7.59
N ALA A 303 -3.17 25.19 -6.43
CA ALA A 303 -1.87 24.62 -6.10
C ALA A 303 -1.90 23.09 -6.03
N VAL A 304 -2.96 22.52 -5.45
CA VAL A 304 -3.21 21.07 -5.46
C VAL A 304 -3.37 20.58 -6.91
N ALA A 305 -4.26 21.19 -7.69
CA ALA A 305 -4.49 20.83 -9.09
C ALA A 305 -3.17 20.77 -9.89
N ARG A 306 -2.37 21.83 -9.78
CA ARG A 306 -1.08 21.93 -10.47
C ARG A 306 -0.08 20.87 -10.03
N ALA A 307 0.00 20.59 -8.72
CA ALA A 307 0.86 19.52 -8.21
C ALA A 307 0.41 18.15 -8.75
N GLU A 308 -0.90 17.93 -8.89
CA GLU A 308 -1.45 16.69 -9.45
C GLU A 308 -1.19 16.54 -10.95
N ASP A 309 -1.23 17.63 -11.72
CA ASP A 309 -0.84 17.59 -13.13
C ASP A 309 0.62 17.17 -13.31
N LEU A 310 1.52 17.72 -12.48
CA LEU A 310 2.93 17.33 -12.48
C LEU A 310 3.12 15.86 -12.11
N LEU A 311 2.32 15.36 -11.16
CA LEU A 311 2.33 13.94 -10.78
C LEU A 311 1.77 13.05 -11.89
N GLN A 312 0.70 13.45 -12.57
CA GLN A 312 0.16 12.73 -13.72
C GLN A 312 1.17 12.63 -14.86
N GLN A 313 1.89 13.72 -15.14
CA GLN A 313 2.95 13.72 -16.14
C GLN A 313 4.09 12.77 -15.76
N ARG A 314 4.49 12.75 -14.48
CA ARG A 314 5.63 11.96 -14.00
C ARG A 314 5.29 10.49 -13.75
N PHE A 315 4.07 10.20 -13.32
CA PHE A 315 3.61 8.88 -12.86
C PHE A 315 2.31 8.49 -13.58
N ALA A 316 2.28 8.63 -14.90
CA ALA A 316 1.07 8.47 -15.70
C ALA A 316 0.32 7.15 -15.45
N GLY A 317 1.03 6.05 -15.17
CA GLY A 317 0.42 4.74 -14.85
C GLY A 317 -0.44 4.74 -13.59
N GLU A 318 -0.23 5.66 -12.64
CA GLU A 318 -1.10 5.80 -11.46
C GLU A 318 -2.42 6.50 -11.78
N TYR A 319 -2.54 7.17 -12.92
CA TYR A 319 -3.66 8.06 -13.24
C TYR A 319 -4.41 7.65 -14.50
N ARG A 320 -3.73 6.95 -15.40
CA ARG A 320 -4.28 6.54 -16.69
C ARG A 320 -4.12 5.06 -16.83
N GLU A 321 -5.16 4.43 -17.35
CA GLU A 321 -5.06 3.07 -17.84
C GLU A 321 -4.05 3.06 -18.99
N SER A 322 -3.15 2.07 -18.99
CA SER A 322 -2.49 1.69 -20.24
C SER A 322 -3.59 1.41 -21.26
N SER A 323 -3.38 1.81 -22.52
CA SER A 323 -4.32 1.59 -23.63
C SER A 323 -5.04 0.25 -23.48
N PRO A 324 -6.36 0.18 -23.73
CA PRO A 324 -7.12 -1.04 -23.50
C PRO A 324 -6.39 -2.18 -24.21
N MET A 325 -5.70 -3.01 -23.42
CA MET A 325 -5.26 -4.29 -23.92
C MET A 325 -6.54 -4.99 -24.35
N GLU A 326 -6.52 -5.59 -25.55
CA GLU A 326 -7.62 -6.39 -26.06
C GLU A 326 -8.22 -7.19 -24.90
N GLU A 327 -9.55 -7.19 -24.81
CA GLU A 327 -10.33 -7.92 -23.84
C GLU A 327 -10.08 -9.43 -23.98
N ASP A 328 -8.88 -9.89 -23.59
CA ASP A 328 -8.71 -11.16 -22.91
C ASP A 328 -9.41 -10.97 -21.56
N LEU A 329 -10.75 -10.87 -21.65
CA LEU A 329 -11.69 -11.23 -20.61
C LEU A 329 -11.06 -12.47 -20.01
N PHE A 330 -10.57 -12.33 -18.79
CA PHE A 330 -10.01 -13.45 -18.08
C PHE A 330 -11.05 -14.56 -18.21
N ASP A 331 -10.69 -15.65 -18.89
CA ASP A 331 -11.41 -16.93 -18.91
C ASP A 331 -11.44 -17.53 -17.49
N PHE A 332 -11.71 -16.72 -16.47
CA PHE A 332 -12.60 -17.13 -15.43
C PHE A 332 -13.84 -17.64 -16.16
N LEU A 333 -13.96 -18.95 -16.24
CA LEU A 333 -15.27 -19.59 -16.20
C LEU A 333 -15.92 -19.14 -14.88
N VAL A 334 -16.31 -17.86 -14.80
CA VAL A 334 -17.28 -17.37 -13.83
C VAL A 334 -18.52 -18.12 -14.25
N PRO A 335 -19.01 -19.06 -13.42
CA PRO A 335 -20.19 -19.80 -13.80
C PRO A 335 -21.30 -18.80 -14.17
N PRO A 336 -22.07 -19.01 -15.24
CA PRO A 336 -23.06 -18.04 -15.71
C PRO A 336 -24.02 -17.54 -14.62
N HIS A 337 -24.27 -18.37 -13.60
CA HIS A 337 -25.12 -18.03 -12.45
C HIS A 337 -24.51 -17.01 -11.47
N VAL A 338 -23.23 -16.66 -11.59
CA VAL A 338 -22.55 -15.65 -10.75
C VAL A 338 -22.60 -14.26 -11.39
N LEU A 339 -22.92 -14.16 -12.69
CA LEU A 339 -23.02 -12.89 -13.42
C LEU A 339 -24.46 -12.31 -13.49
N ALA A 340 -25.46 -13.05 -13.00
CA ALA A 340 -26.87 -12.67 -12.98
C ALA A 340 -27.27 -12.00 -11.66
#